data_AF-A0A7S3BHT6-F1
#
_entry.id   AF-A0A7S3BHT6-F1
#
_cell.length_a   1.000
_cell.length_b   1.000
_cell.length_c   1.000
_cell.angle_alpha   90.00
_cell.angle_beta   90.00
_cell.angle_gamma   90.00
#
_symmetry.space_group_name_H-M   'P 1'
#
loop_
_entity.id
_entity.type
_entity.pdbx_description
1 polymer ?
#
loop_
_entity_poly.entity_id
_entity_poly.type
_entity_poly.pdbx_seq_one_letter_code
_entity_poly.pdbx_strand_id
1 'polypeptide(L)'
;SGGNGGGVVGATTDDWIGLICTRTSPVEVAEDAIADARAVCLRHYGFAPEVQVFADRDLRFPYVPSHLHQCLFELIKNALRAVTERYADADGDPPPVRLVVADGDEDVTFKISDEGGGIARSGSGRIWTYL
;
A
#
# COMPACT_ATOMS: atom_id res chain seq x y z
N SER A 1 12.38 -23.91 20.08
CA SER A 1 12.23 -22.75 20.98
C SER A 1 12.84 -21.57 20.26
N GLY A 2 12.15 -20.67 19.56
CA GLY A 2 10.82 -20.10 19.75
C GLY A 2 11.01 -18.58 19.78
N GLY A 3 10.90 -17.92 18.63
CA GLY A 3 10.96 -16.46 18.43
C GLY A 3 10.82 -16.21 16.92
N ASN A 4 10.08 -15.24 16.41
CA ASN A 4 9.54 -14.02 16.99
C ASN A 4 8.33 -13.65 16.11
N GLY A 5 7.11 -13.71 16.66
CA GLY A 5 5.91 -13.25 15.97
C GLY A 5 5.72 -11.76 16.22
N GLY A 6 5.69 -10.95 15.16
CA GLY A 6 5.39 -9.52 15.23
C GLY A 6 4.00 -9.30 15.81
N GLY A 7 3.95 -8.99 17.11
CA GLY A 7 2.73 -8.59 17.79
C GLY A 7 2.50 -7.11 17.59
N VAL A 8 1.40 -6.78 16.90
CA VAL A 8 0.86 -5.43 16.76
C VAL A 8 0.62 -4.86 18.16
N VAL A 9 1.34 -3.80 18.52
CA VAL A 9 1.20 -3.12 19.80
C VAL A 9 -0.04 -2.23 19.74
N GLY A 10 -1.17 -2.68 20.27
CA GLY A 10 -2.30 -1.78 20.57
C GLY A 10 -3.72 -2.33 20.52
N ALA A 11 -3.97 -3.53 19.97
CA ALA A 11 -5.34 -4.06 19.88
C ALA A 11 -5.64 -5.01 21.04
N THR A 12 -6.68 -4.72 21.81
CA THR A 12 -7.24 -5.66 22.78
C THR A 12 -8.13 -6.66 22.05
N THR A 13 -8.39 -7.85 22.63
CA THR A 13 -9.36 -8.80 22.05
C THR A 13 -10.76 -8.21 21.89
N ASP A 14 -11.06 -7.14 22.61
CA ASP A 14 -12.35 -6.44 22.61
C ASP A 14 -12.54 -5.57 21.36
N ASP A 15 -11.47 -5.23 20.65
CA ASP A 15 -11.55 -4.41 19.43
C ASP A 15 -11.96 -5.24 18.19
N TRP A 16 -12.09 -6.56 18.33
CA TRP A 16 -12.30 -7.49 17.24
C TRP A 16 -13.68 -8.17 17.28
N ILE A 17 -14.39 -8.11 16.16
CA ILE A 17 -15.62 -8.87 15.91
C ILE A 17 -15.35 -9.80 14.73
N GLY A 18 -14.94 -11.04 15.04
CA GLY A 18 -14.46 -11.97 14.02
C GLY A 18 -13.21 -11.43 13.32
N LEU A 19 -13.29 -11.17 12.01
CA LEU A 19 -12.20 -10.58 11.22
C LEU A 19 -12.24 -9.04 11.16
N ILE A 20 -13.29 -8.43 11.70
CA ILE A 20 -13.47 -6.97 11.69
C ILE A 20 -12.77 -6.40 12.92
N CYS A 21 -11.81 -5.51 12.71
CA CYS A 21 -11.25 -4.66 13.75
C CYS A 21 -12.04 -3.36 13.76
N THR A 22 -12.68 -3.04 14.89
CA THR A 22 -13.51 -1.85 15.11
C THR A 22 -12.69 -0.55 15.14
N ARG A 23 -11.36 -0.65 15.33
CA ARG A 23 -10.42 0.46 15.43
C ARG A 23 -9.22 0.25 14.50
N THR A 24 -9.46 -0.04 13.23
CA THR A 24 -8.38 -0.24 12.24
C THR A 24 -7.64 1.07 12.00
N SER A 25 -6.30 1.04 12.10
CA SER A 25 -5.43 2.14 11.70
C SER A 25 -5.07 2.00 10.21
N PRO A 26 -5.53 2.90 9.33
CA PRO A 26 -5.16 2.84 7.92
C PRO A 26 -3.67 3.05 7.69
N VAL A 27 -3.02 3.85 8.55
CA VAL A 27 -1.59 4.15 8.43
C VAL A 27 -0.75 2.93 8.74
N GLU A 28 -1.05 2.20 9.81
CA GLU A 28 -0.32 0.97 10.17
C GLU A 28 -0.47 -0.08 9.06
N VAL A 29 -1.71 -0.31 8.60
CA VAL A 29 -1.97 -1.26 7.50
C VAL A 29 -1.27 -0.86 6.20
N ALA A 30 -1.24 0.44 5.90
CA ALA A 30 -0.55 0.96 4.73
C ALA A 30 0.97 0.83 4.85
N GLU A 31 1.56 1.15 6.00
CA GLU A 31 3.00 1.03 6.26
C GLU A 31 3.46 -0.44 6.12
N ASP A 32 2.68 -1.40 6.62
CA ASP A 32 2.93 -2.84 6.44
C ASP A 32 2.86 -3.24 4.95
N ALA A 33 1.81 -2.83 4.24
CA ALA A 33 1.66 -3.13 2.81
C ALA A 33 2.78 -2.52 1.96
N ILE A 34 3.24 -1.30 2.32
CA ILE A 34 4.38 -0.63 1.69
C ILE A 34 5.67 -1.43 1.92
N ALA A 35 5.94 -1.85 3.16
CA ALA A 35 7.13 -2.61 3.48
C ALA A 35 7.19 -3.91 2.68
N ASP A 36 6.08 -4.64 2.60
CA ASP A 36 5.96 -5.88 1.84
C ASP A 36 6.15 -5.65 0.33
N ALA A 37 5.47 -4.64 -0.24
CA ALA A 37 5.56 -4.32 -1.67
C ALA A 37 6.97 -3.86 -2.07
N ARG A 38 7.62 -3.04 -1.23
CA ARG A 38 9.02 -2.62 -1.45
C ARG A 38 9.97 -3.79 -1.34
N ALA A 39 9.76 -4.72 -0.40
CA ALA A 39 10.58 -5.93 -0.31
C ALA A 39 10.46 -6.82 -1.56
N VAL A 40 9.26 -6.96 -2.13
CA VAL A 40 9.04 -7.66 -3.40
C VAL A 40 9.77 -6.95 -4.54
N CYS A 41 9.61 -5.63 -4.66
CA CYS A 41 10.25 -4.83 -5.69
C CYS A 41 11.78 -4.92 -5.60
N LEU A 42 12.35 -4.75 -4.41
CA LEU A 42 13.79 -4.85 -4.15
C LEU A 42 14.36 -6.22 -4.55
N ARG A 43 13.65 -7.32 -4.22
CA ARG A 43 14.08 -8.67 -4.62
C ARG A 43 14.07 -8.88 -6.13
N HIS A 44 13.18 -8.21 -6.86
CA HIS A 44 13.01 -8.42 -8.30
C HIS A 44 13.90 -7.50 -9.14
N TYR A 45 14.01 -6.23 -8.75
CA TYR A 45 14.71 -5.19 -9.52
C TYR A 45 16.03 -4.74 -8.89
N GLY A 46 16.38 -5.21 -7.69
CA GLY A 46 17.59 -4.78 -6.97
C GLY A 46 17.47 -3.38 -6.32
N PHE A 47 16.36 -2.69 -6.56
CA PHE A 47 16.04 -1.38 -6.02
C PHE A 47 14.52 -1.28 -5.81
N ALA A 48 14.09 -0.40 -4.90
CA ALA A 48 12.67 -0.08 -4.71
C ALA A 48 12.49 1.42 -4.39
N PRO A 49 11.70 2.16 -5.20
CA PRO A 49 11.39 3.56 -4.95
C PRO A 49 10.88 3.81 -3.52
N GLU A 50 11.06 5.03 -3.04
CA GLU A 50 10.44 5.49 -1.80
C GLU A 50 8.90 5.54 -1.96
N VAL A 51 8.18 5.26 -0.88
CA VAL A 51 6.74 5.52 -0.79
C VAL A 51 6.49 6.51 0.34
N GLN A 52 5.87 7.65 0.01
CA GLN A 52 5.55 8.71 0.97
C GLN A 52 4.06 8.63 1.36
N VAL A 53 3.80 8.59 2.67
CA VAL A 53 2.45 8.48 3.22
C VAL A 53 1.99 9.82 3.78
N PHE A 54 0.86 10.32 3.30
CA PHE A 54 0.18 11.52 3.78
C PHE A 54 -1.17 11.12 4.35
N ALA A 55 -1.29 11.09 5.67
CA ALA A 55 -2.46 10.61 6.36
C ALA A 55 -2.57 11.25 7.75
N ASP A 56 -3.80 11.34 8.27
CA ASP A 56 -4.01 11.51 9.69
C ASP A 56 -3.64 10.19 10.40
N ARG A 57 -2.68 10.25 11.31
CA ARG A 57 -2.18 9.09 12.07
C ARG A 57 -3.14 8.66 13.17
N ASP A 58 -4.09 9.51 13.55
CA ASP A 58 -5.09 9.23 14.59
C ASP A 58 -6.40 8.69 14.02
N LEU A 59 -6.57 8.70 12.69
CA LEU A 59 -7.72 8.12 12.00
C LEU A 59 -7.88 6.64 12.37
N ARG A 60 -9.08 6.25 12.81
CA ARG A 60 -9.44 4.86 13.09
C ARG A 60 -10.86 4.59 12.57
N PHE A 61 -11.06 3.45 11.92
CA PHE A 61 -12.40 3.05 11.48
C PHE A 61 -12.60 1.52 11.53
N PRO A 62 -13.85 1.03 11.61
CA PRO A 62 -14.13 -0.39 11.53
C PRO A 62 -13.84 -0.95 10.13
N TYR A 63 -12.97 -1.96 10.03
CA TYR A 63 -12.68 -2.63 8.76
C TYR A 63 -12.09 -4.02 8.98
N VAL A 64 -11.88 -4.77 7.89
CA VAL A 64 -11.10 -6.02 7.91
C VAL A 64 -9.66 -5.69 7.49
N PRO A 65 -8.69 -5.59 8.42
CA PRO A 65 -7.35 -5.08 8.10
C PRO A 65 -6.62 -5.88 7.01
N SER A 66 -6.83 -7.20 6.98
CA SER A 66 -6.22 -8.08 5.96
C SER A 66 -6.71 -7.77 4.55
N HIS A 67 -7.99 -7.40 4.38
CA HIS A 67 -8.52 -7.01 3.07
C HIS A 67 -7.92 -5.67 2.61
N LEU A 68 -7.79 -4.71 3.54
CA LEU A 68 -7.18 -3.42 3.23
C LEU A 68 -5.70 -3.59 2.86
N HIS A 69 -4.94 -4.38 3.63
CA HIS A 69 -3.55 -4.71 3.33
C HIS A 69 -3.41 -5.30 1.92
N GLN A 70 -4.22 -6.30 1.57
CA GLN A 70 -4.14 -6.95 0.26
C GLN A 70 -4.42 -5.98 -0.89
N CYS A 71 -5.43 -5.12 -0.77
CA CYS A 71 -5.73 -4.08 -1.76
C CYS A 71 -4.56 -3.10 -1.91
N LEU A 72 -4.04 -2.57 -0.80
CA LEU A 72 -2.92 -1.62 -0.84
C LEU A 72 -1.64 -2.26 -1.38
N PHE A 73 -1.32 -3.48 -0.95
CA PHE A 73 -0.16 -4.24 -1.42
C PHE A 73 -0.16 -4.39 -2.94
N GLU A 74 -1.28 -4.83 -3.52
CA GLU A 74 -1.37 -5.04 -4.98
C GLU A 74 -1.23 -3.73 -5.77
N LEU A 75 -1.89 -2.66 -5.32
CA LEU A 75 -1.81 -1.34 -5.97
C LEU A 75 -0.41 -0.73 -5.86
N ILE A 76 0.21 -0.80 -4.68
CA ILE A 76 1.54 -0.24 -4.43
C ILE A 76 2.61 -1.04 -5.17
N LYS A 77 2.52 -2.38 -5.19
CA LYS A 77 3.41 -3.24 -5.99
C LYS A 77 3.37 -2.84 -7.48
N ASN A 78 2.18 -2.58 -8.02
CA ASN A 78 2.04 -2.14 -9.40
C ASN A 78 2.67 -0.76 -9.65
N ALA A 79 2.42 0.20 -8.76
CA ALA A 79 3.01 1.54 -8.84
C ALA A 79 4.55 1.50 -8.76
N LEU A 80 5.11 0.74 -7.81
CA LEU A 80 6.56 0.56 -7.66
C LEU A 80 7.18 -0.05 -8.91
N ARG A 81 6.55 -1.08 -9.48
CA ARG A 81 6.98 -1.69 -10.73
C ARG A 81 7.03 -0.65 -11.86
N ALA A 82 5.94 0.10 -12.06
CA ALA A 82 5.84 1.08 -13.14
C ALA A 82 6.92 2.15 -13.04
N VAL A 83 7.15 2.71 -11.85
CA VAL A 83 8.23 3.68 -11.61
C VAL A 83 9.61 3.05 -11.83
N THR A 84 9.85 1.85 -11.29
CA THR A 84 11.16 1.21 -11.42
C THR A 84 11.50 0.91 -12.88
N GLU A 85 10.55 0.40 -13.67
CA GLU A 85 10.74 0.13 -15.10
C GLU A 85 10.92 1.42 -15.92
N ARG A 86 10.17 2.49 -15.58
CA ARG A 86 10.20 3.78 -16.28
C ARG A 86 11.53 4.53 -16.14
N TYR A 87 12.20 4.37 -15.00
CA TYR A 87 13.41 5.10 -14.62
C TYR A 87 14.65 4.19 -14.50
N ALA A 88 14.60 2.95 -15.00
CA ALA A 88 15.71 1.99 -14.89
C ALA A 88 17.04 2.50 -15.49
N ASP A 89 16.96 3.30 -16.56
CA ASP A 89 18.12 3.88 -17.26
C ASP A 89 18.30 5.39 -16.97
N ALA A 90 17.56 5.94 -15.99
CA ALA A 90 17.64 7.35 -15.66
C ALA A 90 18.85 7.66 -14.76
N ASP A 91 19.51 8.80 -15.00
CA ASP A 91 20.54 9.31 -14.10
C ASP A 91 19.89 9.90 -12.84
N GLY A 92 19.84 9.12 -11.75
CA GLY A 92 19.38 9.56 -10.43
C GLY A 92 18.32 8.66 -9.79
N ASP A 93 17.89 9.03 -8.58
CA ASP A 93 16.83 8.31 -7.88
C ASP A 93 15.46 8.59 -8.53
N PRO A 94 14.60 7.58 -8.71
CA PRO A 94 13.27 7.77 -9.26
C PRO A 94 12.36 8.56 -8.31
N PRO A 95 11.32 9.22 -8.85
CA PRO A 95 10.36 9.94 -8.03
C PRO A 95 9.61 9.00 -7.06
N PRO A 96 9.25 9.48 -5.86
CA PRO A 96 8.54 8.67 -4.87
C PRO A 96 7.11 8.37 -5.31
N VAL A 97 6.60 7.19 -4.96
CA VAL A 97 5.16 6.91 -5.02
C VAL A 97 4.50 7.59 -3.83
N ARG A 98 3.36 8.25 -4.04
CA ARG A 98 2.62 8.93 -2.96
C ARG A 98 1.35 8.17 -2.63
N LEU A 99 1.17 7.86 -1.35
CA LEU A 99 -0.09 7.37 -0.80
C LEU A 99 -0.72 8.47 0.05
N VAL A 100 -1.93 8.89 -0.31
CA VAL A 100 -2.72 9.85 0.45
C VAL A 100 -3.93 9.14 1.03
N VAL A 101 -4.13 9.25 2.35
CA VAL A 101 -5.32 8.78 3.05
C VAL A 101 -6.12 9.99 3.47
N ALA A 102 -7.36 10.09 2.99
CA ALA A 102 -8.29 11.15 3.34
C ALA A 102 -9.49 10.57 4.09
N ASP A 103 -9.83 11.20 5.20
CA ASP A 103 -11.07 10.96 5.93
C ASP A 103 -12.15 11.92 5.40
N GLY A 104 -13.24 11.35 4.90
CA GLY A 104 -14.43 12.09 4.47
C GLY A 104 -15.61 11.76 5.39
N ASP A 105 -16.72 12.49 5.22
CA ASP A 105 -17.88 12.35 6.10
C ASP A 105 -18.50 10.94 6.08
N GLU A 106 -18.40 10.24 4.94
CA GLU A 106 -18.98 8.90 4.74
C GLU A 106 -17.94 7.84 4.30
N ASP A 107 -16.76 8.26 3.83
CA ASP A 107 -15.78 7.40 3.17
C ASP A 107 -14.35 7.69 3.62
N VAL A 108 -13.53 6.64 3.71
CA VAL A 108 -12.07 6.75 3.78
C VAL A 108 -11.49 6.48 2.39
N THR A 109 -10.78 7.46 1.84
CA THR A 109 -10.23 7.37 0.48
C THR A 109 -8.71 7.14 0.52
N PHE A 110 -8.25 6.14 -0.23
CA PHE A 110 -6.83 5.88 -0.47
C PHE A 110 -6.49 6.26 -1.92
N LYS A 111 -5.60 7.24 -2.09
CA LYS A 111 -5.12 7.67 -3.39
C LYS A 111 -3.64 7.34 -3.53
N ILE A 112 -3.33 6.42 -4.45
CA ILE A 112 -1.95 6.09 -4.86
C ILE A 112 -1.63 6.91 -6.10
N SER A 113 -0.47 7.56 -6.13
CA SER A 113 -0.01 8.34 -7.28
C SER A 113 1.46 8.02 -7.58
N ASP A 114 1.71 7.62 -8.81
CA ASP A 114 3.04 7.28 -9.32
C ASP A 114 3.36 8.07 -10.59
N GLU A 115 4.64 8.11 -10.96
CA GLU A 115 5.14 8.72 -12.19
C GLU A 115 5.67 7.67 -13.18
N GLY A 116 5.12 6.45 -13.14
CA GLY A 116 5.56 5.30 -13.96
C GLY A 116 5.19 5.38 -15.44
N GLY A 117 4.74 6.54 -15.95
CA GLY A 117 4.36 6.75 -17.35
C GLY A 117 2.88 6.48 -17.68
N GLY A 118 2.10 5.98 -16.71
CA GLY A 118 0.67 5.76 -16.83
C GLY A 118 0.30 4.61 -17.78
N ILE A 119 -1.00 4.42 -17.98
CA ILE A 119 -1.54 3.35 -18.83
C ILE A 119 -1.99 3.95 -20.15
N ALA A 120 -1.43 3.47 -21.27
CA ALA A 120 -1.84 3.89 -22.60
C ALA A 120 -3.36 3.65 -22.80
N ARG A 121 -4.06 4.56 -23.49
CA ARG A 121 -5.52 4.46 -23.70
C ARG A 121 -5.96 3.17 -24.42
N SER A 122 -5.06 2.51 -25.14
CA SER A 122 -5.30 1.20 -25.75
C SER A 122 -5.28 0.03 -24.74
N GLY A 123 -4.65 0.21 -23.57
CA GLY A 123 -4.54 -0.81 -22.52
C GLY A 123 -5.60 -0.70 -21.42
N SER A 124 -6.34 0.41 -21.34
CA SER A 124 -7.28 0.69 -20.24
C SER A 124 -8.47 -0.28 -20.14
N GLY A 125 -8.81 -1.01 -21.21
CA GLY A 125 -9.85 -2.04 -21.18
C GLY A 125 -9.39 -3.38 -20.60
N ARG A 126 -8.06 -3.60 -20.49
CA ARG A 126 -7.45 -4.89 -20.09
C ARG A 126 -6.88 -4.91 -18.67
N ILE A 127 -6.85 -3.77 -17.99
CA ILE A 127 -6.32 -3.67 -16.61
C ILE A 127 -7.18 -4.43 -15.59
N TRP A 128 -8.43 -4.71 -15.94
CA TRP A 128 -9.39 -5.44 -15.11
C TRP A 128 -9.63 -6.88 -15.56
N THR A 129 -8.94 -7.35 -16.62
CA THR A 129 -9.09 -8.71 -17.11
C THR A 129 -8.06 -9.64 -16.48
N TYR A 130 -8.49 -10.80 -16.02
CA TYR A 130 -7.62 -11.84 -15.44
C TYR A 130 -6.81 -12.62 -16.50
N LEU A 131 -6.79 -12.17 -17.77
CA LEU A 131 -6.36 -12.91 -18.98
C LEU A 131 -5.47 -12.07 -19.93
#